data_AF-A0A418CA34-F1
#
_entry.id   AF-A0A418CA34-F1
#
_cell.length_a   1.000
_cell.length_b   1.000
_cell.length_c   1.000
_cell.angle_alpha   90.00
_cell.angle_beta   90.00
_cell.angle_gamma   90.00
#
_symmetry.space_group_name_H-M   'P 1'
#
loop_
_entity.id
_entity.type
_entity.pdbx_description
1 polymer ?
#
loop_
_entity_poly.entity_id
_entity_poly.type
_entity_poly.pdbx_seq_one_letter_code
_entity_poly.pdbx_strand_id
1 'polypeptide(L)'
;FASKPKKPIVLNDFTRVRELSKKLKVTADEVVKHACRKHYRKYYMTHHDVKYKFDTLKQVILPLDLAARIADHFGVEVAYEAVEPQDIVSDPSLGVLVSRPPVIAVMGHVDHGKTTLMDTLRGANVAKHEVENITQKIHVCDTMLAPDVPATFLDTPGHFHFTRMRNNAADVADVVVLVVAADEGCRLQTDESIGCIESLDVPTVVCVNKVDLVQHGALRVGDHFICGMLHGVVKNLKRANGDDVAVAWPGHVVDVCFKRLSKHKDAPLEFSLHVVTKDRAEAVLHQRELAMDFQAAVEVADDNEKDEMPAKGFCGTPIVIKTDTAGSLTSILDTVDASMPGIHTAHMGLGHVTTKDVERGCTIFGFNVRVGARERKLAKDQHVKIVIRPTIHELLEEIALVADEHDEELNEVGKD
;
A
#
# COMPACT_ATOMS: atom_id res chain seq x y z
N PHE A 1 -4.80 6.87 -68.19
CA PHE A 1 -5.03 7.57 -66.91
C PHE A 1 -4.48 6.70 -65.78
N ALA A 2 -3.22 6.91 -65.39
CA ALA A 2 -2.66 6.23 -64.23
C ALA A 2 -3.37 6.77 -62.97
N SER A 3 -4.02 5.88 -62.22
CA SER A 3 -4.63 6.22 -60.93
C SER A 3 -3.54 6.74 -59.99
N LYS A 4 -3.76 7.89 -59.37
CA LYS A 4 -2.87 8.41 -58.32
C LYS A 4 -2.66 7.31 -57.26
N PRO A 5 -1.42 7.06 -56.81
CA PRO A 5 -1.19 6.11 -55.73
C PRO A 5 -2.01 6.55 -54.51
N LYS A 6 -2.82 5.64 -53.95
CA LYS A 6 -3.60 5.93 -52.75
C LYS A 6 -2.61 6.16 -51.62
N LYS A 7 -2.69 7.32 -50.95
CA LYS A 7 -1.87 7.58 -49.76
C LYS A 7 -2.13 6.48 -48.72
N PRO A 8 -1.09 5.94 -48.07
CA PRO A 8 -1.26 4.93 -47.04
C PRO A 8 -2.07 5.50 -45.88
N ILE A 9 -2.85 4.64 -45.23
CA ILE A 9 -3.62 5.00 -44.05
C ILE A 9 -2.71 4.96 -42.85
N VAL A 10 -2.69 6.06 -42.09
CA VAL A 10 -1.89 6.14 -40.87
C VAL A 10 -2.66 5.52 -39.70
N LEU A 11 -2.05 4.54 -39.03
CA LEU A 11 -2.58 3.86 -37.84
C LEU A 11 -1.65 4.04 -36.63
N ASN A 12 -2.26 4.07 -35.45
CA ASN A 12 -1.57 4.15 -34.16
C ASN A 12 -1.44 2.74 -33.56
N ASP A 13 -0.67 2.60 -32.45
CA ASP A 13 -0.49 1.33 -31.72
C ASP A 13 -1.79 0.61 -31.39
N PHE A 14 -2.82 1.39 -31.06
CA PHE A 14 -4.16 0.89 -30.77
C PHE A 14 -5.19 1.68 -31.57
N THR A 15 -5.99 0.96 -32.38
CA THR A 15 -7.04 1.55 -33.20
C THR A 15 -8.39 0.93 -32.87
N ARG A 16 -9.43 1.75 -32.69
CA ARG A 16 -10.80 1.21 -32.48
C ARG A 16 -11.41 0.72 -33.79
N VAL A 17 -12.24 -0.33 -33.73
CA VAL A 17 -12.94 -0.89 -34.90
C VAL A 17 -13.67 0.17 -35.73
N ARG A 18 -14.40 1.09 -35.07
CA ARG A 18 -15.17 2.14 -35.77
C ARG A 18 -14.26 3.14 -36.49
N GLU A 19 -13.08 3.39 -35.93
CA GLU A 19 -12.10 4.29 -36.52
C GLU A 19 -11.42 3.64 -37.73
N LEU A 20 -11.01 2.38 -37.58
CA LEU A 20 -10.46 1.59 -38.68
C LEU A 20 -11.46 1.46 -39.83
N SER A 21 -12.73 1.16 -39.54
CA SER A 21 -13.81 1.11 -40.54
C SER A 21 -13.96 2.41 -41.32
N LYS A 22 -13.91 3.57 -40.64
CA LYS A 22 -13.95 4.89 -41.31
C LYS A 22 -12.73 5.12 -42.20
N LYS A 23 -11.53 4.78 -41.71
CA LYS A 23 -10.29 4.92 -42.47
C LYS A 23 -10.30 4.04 -43.73
N LEU A 24 -10.71 2.77 -43.59
CA LEU A 24 -10.81 1.79 -44.67
C LEU A 24 -12.00 1.99 -45.62
N LYS A 25 -12.97 2.86 -45.26
CA LYS A 25 -14.25 3.05 -45.99
C LYS A 25 -15.07 1.76 -46.14
N VAL A 26 -15.00 0.89 -45.14
CA VAL A 26 -15.79 -0.37 -45.05
C VAL A 26 -16.73 -0.31 -43.84
N THR A 27 -17.68 -1.23 -43.75
CA THR A 27 -18.61 -1.27 -42.62
C THR A 27 -17.91 -1.76 -41.35
N ALA A 28 -18.39 -1.32 -40.17
CA ALA A 28 -17.84 -1.79 -38.90
C ALA A 28 -17.98 -3.31 -38.72
N ASP A 29 -19.05 -3.89 -39.25
CA ASP A 29 -19.28 -5.34 -39.19
C ASP A 29 -18.26 -6.13 -40.01
N GLU A 30 -17.79 -5.61 -41.15
CA GLU A 30 -16.74 -6.23 -41.95
C GLU A 30 -15.39 -6.24 -41.23
N VAL A 31 -15.06 -5.17 -40.51
CA VAL A 31 -13.87 -5.11 -39.66
C VAL A 31 -13.99 -6.11 -38.50
N VAL A 32 -15.16 -6.19 -37.85
CA VAL A 32 -15.39 -7.13 -36.74
C VAL A 32 -15.26 -8.58 -37.20
N LYS A 33 -15.74 -8.95 -38.38
CA LYS A 33 -15.61 -10.33 -38.90
C LYS A 33 -14.16 -10.82 -38.93
N HIS A 34 -13.23 -9.91 -39.21
CA HIS A 34 -11.80 -10.22 -39.28
C HIS A 34 -11.07 -10.02 -37.94
N ALA A 35 -11.62 -9.20 -37.05
CA ALA A 35 -11.03 -8.93 -35.73
C ALA A 35 -11.52 -9.88 -34.61
N CYS A 36 -12.80 -10.24 -34.58
CA CYS A 36 -13.43 -10.86 -33.42
C CYS A 36 -14.53 -11.86 -33.81
N ARG A 37 -14.76 -12.85 -32.94
CA ARG A 37 -15.94 -13.73 -33.01
C ARG A 37 -17.05 -13.18 -32.13
N LYS A 38 -18.27 -13.11 -32.66
CA LYS A 38 -19.46 -12.70 -31.90
C LYS A 38 -20.19 -13.94 -31.38
N HIS A 39 -20.41 -14.00 -30.07
CA HIS A 39 -21.14 -15.10 -29.41
C HIS A 39 -21.95 -14.57 -28.23
N TYR A 40 -23.23 -14.95 -28.08
CA TYR A 40 -24.15 -14.46 -27.05
C TYR A 40 -24.10 -12.92 -26.82
N ARG A 41 -24.15 -12.15 -27.92
CA ARG A 41 -24.06 -10.68 -27.93
C ARG A 41 -22.74 -10.09 -27.39
N LYS A 42 -21.71 -10.91 -27.18
CA LYS A 42 -20.36 -10.50 -26.77
C LYS A 42 -19.34 -10.72 -27.90
N TYR A 43 -18.25 -9.97 -27.87
CA TYR A 43 -17.17 -10.04 -28.84
C TYR A 43 -15.93 -10.64 -28.20
N TYR A 44 -15.33 -11.62 -28.88
CA TYR A 44 -14.15 -12.33 -28.42
C TYR A 44 -13.05 -12.19 -29.46
N MET A 45 -11.90 -11.69 -29.03
CA MET A 45 -10.70 -11.52 -29.85
C MET A 45 -9.59 -12.38 -29.26
N THR A 46 -8.81 -13.05 -30.11
CA THR A 46 -7.59 -13.74 -29.68
C THR A 46 -6.41 -13.06 -30.34
N HIS A 47 -5.43 -12.64 -29.55
CA HIS A 47 -4.21 -11.99 -30.04
C HIS A 47 -3.03 -12.45 -29.18
N HIS A 48 -1.94 -12.91 -29.81
CA HIS A 48 -0.79 -13.57 -29.14
C HIS A 48 -1.19 -14.57 -28.05
N ASP A 49 -2.09 -15.49 -28.37
CA ASP A 49 -2.63 -16.52 -27.45
C ASP A 49 -3.42 -16.00 -26.23
N VAL A 50 -3.61 -14.69 -26.10
CA VAL A 50 -4.44 -14.06 -25.08
C VAL A 50 -5.85 -13.82 -25.64
N LYS A 51 -6.87 -14.21 -24.87
CA LYS A 51 -8.29 -14.02 -25.21
C LYS A 51 -8.84 -12.77 -24.56
N TYR A 52 -9.26 -11.81 -25.37
CA TYR A 52 -9.93 -10.58 -24.95
C TYR A 52 -11.44 -10.70 -25.16
N LYS A 53 -12.21 -10.17 -24.21
CA LYS A 53 -13.68 -10.19 -24.23
C LYS A 53 -14.20 -8.78 -24.09
N PHE A 54 -15.12 -8.41 -24.98
CA PHE A 54 -15.76 -7.10 -25.02
C PHE A 54 -17.28 -7.26 -25.02
N ASP A 55 -17.98 -6.44 -24.24
CA ASP A 55 -19.43 -6.47 -24.13
C ASP A 55 -20.11 -5.67 -25.27
N THR A 56 -19.42 -4.66 -25.81
CA THR A 56 -19.95 -3.84 -26.91
C THR A 56 -18.90 -3.58 -27.99
N LEU A 57 -19.35 -3.32 -29.23
CA LEU A 57 -18.47 -3.02 -30.37
C LEU A 57 -17.60 -1.78 -30.14
N LYS A 58 -18.07 -0.83 -29.30
CA LYS A 58 -17.32 0.39 -28.95
C LYS A 58 -16.07 0.11 -28.10
N GLN A 59 -16.03 -1.02 -27.41
CA GLN A 59 -14.92 -1.43 -26.54
C GLN A 59 -13.84 -2.22 -27.29
N VAL A 60 -14.11 -2.65 -28.53
CA VAL A 60 -13.15 -3.44 -29.30
C VAL A 60 -12.02 -2.53 -29.78
N ILE A 61 -10.84 -2.75 -29.20
CA ILE A 61 -9.58 -2.07 -29.52
C ILE A 61 -8.68 -3.08 -30.22
N LEU A 62 -8.14 -2.70 -31.38
CA LEU A 62 -7.29 -3.53 -32.22
C LEU A 62 -5.84 -3.10 -32.04
N PRO A 63 -4.94 -4.01 -31.66
CA PRO A 63 -3.50 -3.79 -31.77
C PRO A 63 -3.08 -3.49 -33.21
N LEU A 64 -2.00 -2.72 -33.40
CA LEU A 64 -1.51 -2.27 -34.71
C LEU A 64 -1.33 -3.40 -35.71
N ASP A 65 -0.68 -4.50 -35.31
CA ASP A 65 -0.41 -5.65 -36.17
C ASP A 65 -1.71 -6.32 -36.65
N LEU A 66 -2.73 -6.38 -35.80
CA LEU A 66 -4.04 -6.90 -36.17
C LEU A 66 -4.78 -5.92 -37.09
N ALA A 67 -4.74 -4.63 -36.79
CA ALA A 67 -5.35 -3.58 -37.60
C ALA A 67 -4.70 -3.49 -39.00
N ALA A 68 -3.37 -3.62 -39.08
CA ALA A 68 -2.61 -3.64 -40.32
C ALA A 68 -2.94 -4.88 -41.16
N ARG A 69 -3.04 -6.08 -40.53
CA ARG A 69 -3.51 -7.29 -41.22
C ARG A 69 -4.91 -7.15 -41.80
N ILE A 70 -5.82 -6.51 -41.05
CA ILE A 70 -7.18 -6.26 -41.54
C ILE A 70 -7.14 -5.26 -42.71
N ALA A 71 -6.34 -4.21 -42.62
CA ALA A 71 -6.20 -3.22 -43.70
C ALA A 71 -5.61 -3.83 -44.99
N ASP A 72 -4.62 -4.70 -44.86
CA ASP A 72 -4.01 -5.45 -45.97
C ASP A 72 -5.03 -6.36 -46.66
N HIS A 73 -5.92 -7.01 -45.90
CA HIS A 73 -7.02 -7.78 -46.47
C HIS A 73 -7.96 -6.96 -47.37
N PHE A 74 -8.08 -5.65 -47.11
CA PHE A 74 -8.85 -4.71 -47.95
C PHE A 74 -7.99 -3.99 -49.00
N GLY A 75 -6.72 -4.40 -49.18
CA GLY A 75 -5.80 -3.82 -50.16
C GLY A 75 -5.41 -2.38 -49.86
N VAL A 76 -5.33 -2.02 -48.57
CA VAL A 76 -4.94 -0.69 -48.13
C VAL A 76 -3.60 -0.75 -47.42
N GLU A 77 -2.59 -0.09 -48.01
CA GLU A 77 -1.30 0.10 -47.35
C GLU A 77 -1.45 0.96 -46.09
N VAL A 78 -0.79 0.52 -45.02
CA VAL A 78 -0.79 1.17 -43.71
C VAL A 78 0.58 1.76 -43.43
N ALA A 79 0.60 3.00 -42.96
CA ALA A 79 1.77 3.62 -42.35
C ALA A 79 1.56 3.68 -40.83
N TYR A 80 2.63 3.53 -40.07
CA TYR A 80 2.61 3.65 -38.61
C TYR A 80 3.04 5.05 -38.18
N GLU A 81 2.29 5.65 -37.25
CA GLU A 81 2.66 6.91 -36.59
C GLU A 81 2.60 6.69 -35.07
N ALA A 82 3.78 6.71 -34.43
CA ALA A 82 3.87 6.71 -32.98
C ALA A 82 3.36 8.06 -32.46
N VAL A 83 2.33 8.04 -31.61
CA VAL A 83 1.75 9.24 -30.98
C VAL A 83 2.50 9.63 -29.69
N GLU A 84 3.47 8.81 -29.27
CA GLU A 84 4.39 9.26 -28.24
C GLU A 84 5.13 10.50 -28.76
N PRO A 85 5.18 11.59 -27.98
CA PRO A 85 6.02 12.72 -28.35
C PRO A 85 7.42 12.15 -28.57
N GLN A 86 7.90 12.19 -29.82
CA GLN A 86 9.30 11.95 -30.05
C GLN A 86 10.02 13.00 -29.23
N ASP A 87 10.87 12.56 -28.30
CA ASP A 87 11.84 13.45 -27.70
C ASP A 87 12.43 14.26 -28.85
N ILE A 88 12.44 15.58 -28.70
CA ILE A 88 13.12 16.44 -29.66
C ILE A 88 14.52 15.85 -29.73
N VAL A 89 14.83 15.17 -30.85
CA VAL A 89 16.14 14.56 -31.06
C VAL A 89 17.10 15.68 -30.78
N SER A 90 17.86 15.52 -29.69
CA SER A 90 18.80 16.53 -29.22
C SER A 90 19.68 16.80 -30.42
N ASP A 91 19.55 17.99 -31.01
CA ASP A 91 20.31 18.34 -32.21
C ASP A 91 21.77 18.02 -31.90
N PRO A 92 22.44 17.07 -32.59
CA PRO A 92 23.79 16.68 -32.22
C PRO A 92 24.80 17.83 -32.39
N SER A 93 24.37 18.96 -32.95
CA SER A 93 25.11 20.24 -32.94
C SER A 93 25.02 21.02 -31.62
N LEU A 94 24.11 20.68 -30.69
CA LEU A 94 24.11 21.10 -29.28
C LEU A 94 25.18 20.31 -28.49
N GLY A 95 26.42 20.29 -29.00
CA GLY A 95 27.53 19.47 -28.50
C GLY A 95 28.18 19.97 -27.21
N VAL A 96 27.49 20.75 -26.38
CA VAL A 96 28.01 21.19 -25.09
C VAL A 96 26.97 20.89 -24.01
N LEU A 97 27.20 19.81 -23.28
CA LEU A 97 26.50 19.55 -22.02
C LEU A 97 26.91 20.65 -21.03
N VAL A 98 25.97 21.50 -20.65
CA VAL A 98 26.18 22.54 -19.65
C VAL A 98 25.77 21.97 -18.29
N SER A 99 26.60 22.22 -17.27
CA SER A 99 26.25 21.85 -15.90
C SER A 99 24.97 22.55 -15.48
N ARG A 100 24.00 21.80 -14.95
CA ARG A 100 22.74 22.33 -14.41
C ARG A 100 22.64 22.04 -12.91
N PRO A 101 21.87 22.85 -12.17
CA PRO A 101 21.54 22.55 -10.77
C PRO A 101 20.94 21.13 -10.64
N PRO A 102 21.36 20.34 -9.63
CA PRO A 102 20.72 19.07 -9.33
C PRO A 102 19.30 19.30 -8.79
N VAL A 103 18.39 18.42 -9.18
CA VAL A 103 17.04 18.31 -8.64
C VAL A 103 17.04 17.23 -7.57
N ILE A 104 16.63 17.57 -6.35
CA ILE A 104 16.69 16.70 -5.18
C ILE A 104 15.28 16.48 -4.64
N ALA A 105 14.77 15.25 -4.67
CA ALA A 105 13.47 14.94 -4.06
C ALA A 105 13.63 14.49 -2.61
N VAL A 106 12.81 15.02 -1.70
CA VAL A 106 12.79 14.63 -0.28
C VAL A 106 11.61 13.70 -0.02
N MET A 107 11.88 12.48 0.41
CA MET A 107 10.90 11.40 0.61
C MET A 107 10.95 10.83 2.03
N GLY A 108 9.92 10.09 2.44
CA GLY A 108 9.84 9.48 3.78
C GLY A 108 8.44 9.55 4.40
N HIS A 109 8.28 8.90 5.56
CA HIS A 109 7.01 8.81 6.29
C HIS A 109 6.51 10.16 6.82
N VAL A 110 5.21 10.24 7.13
CA VAL A 110 4.59 11.42 7.78
C VAL A 110 5.32 11.70 9.11
N ASP A 111 5.43 12.97 9.48
CA ASP A 111 6.08 13.42 10.71
C ASP A 111 7.57 13.05 10.89
N HIS A 112 8.24 12.46 9.91
CA HIS A 112 9.70 12.24 9.96
C HIS A 112 10.54 13.53 9.80
N GLY A 113 9.88 14.69 9.66
CA GLY A 113 10.53 16.00 9.62
C GLY A 113 11.07 16.42 8.25
N LYS A 114 10.52 15.88 7.16
CA LYS A 114 10.84 16.31 5.78
C LYS A 114 10.61 17.81 5.56
N THR A 115 9.41 18.28 5.88
CA THR A 115 9.00 19.69 5.74
C THR A 115 9.82 20.60 6.64
N THR A 116 10.15 20.16 7.87
CA THR A 116 11.01 20.90 8.80
C THR A 116 12.44 21.03 8.30
N LEU A 117 13.00 19.96 7.72
CA LEU A 117 14.31 19.98 7.07
C LEU A 117 14.30 20.96 5.90
N MET A 118 13.23 20.93 5.09
CA MET A 118 13.03 21.85 3.98
C MET A 118 12.90 23.31 4.43
N ASP A 119 12.12 23.59 5.46
CA ASP A 119 11.98 24.93 6.04
C ASP A 119 13.32 25.50 6.53
N THR A 120 14.13 24.65 7.18
CA THR A 120 15.46 25.03 7.67
C THR A 120 16.40 25.37 6.52
N LEU A 121 16.39 24.58 5.44
CA LEU A 121 17.17 24.84 4.23
C LEU A 121 16.72 26.08 3.45
N ARG A 122 15.47 26.52 3.66
CA ARG A 122 14.86 27.67 3.00
C ARG A 122 14.99 28.97 3.79
N GLY A 123 15.30 28.89 5.08
CA GLY A 123 15.15 30.03 6.00
C GLY A 123 13.69 30.48 6.14
N ALA A 124 12.73 29.59 5.92
CA ALA A 124 11.28 29.85 5.95
C ALA A 124 10.60 28.99 7.04
N ASN A 125 9.34 29.29 7.37
CA ASN A 125 8.52 28.50 8.31
C ASN A 125 7.19 28.10 7.65
N VAL A 126 7.23 27.31 6.58
CA VAL A 126 6.03 26.86 5.85
C VAL A 126 5.26 25.80 6.63
N ALA A 127 5.93 24.92 7.38
CA ALA A 127 5.31 23.86 8.18
C ALA A 127 4.31 24.40 9.22
N LYS A 128 4.51 25.63 9.72
CA LYS A 128 3.60 26.29 10.68
C LYS A 128 2.35 26.91 10.04
N HIS A 129 2.33 27.02 8.71
CA HIS A 129 1.29 27.71 7.96
C HIS A 129 0.50 26.77 7.01
N GLU A 130 0.86 25.48 6.96
CA GLU A 130 0.08 24.47 6.25
C GLU A 130 -1.17 24.08 7.03
N VAL A 131 -2.27 23.90 6.30
CA VAL A 131 -3.53 23.38 6.86
C VAL A 131 -3.25 21.96 7.37
N GLU A 132 -3.59 21.69 8.63
CA GLU A 132 -3.35 20.40 9.34
C GLU A 132 -1.87 20.05 9.61
N ASN A 133 -0.92 20.97 9.43
CA ASN A 133 0.53 20.74 9.62
C ASN A 133 1.13 19.61 8.77
N ILE A 134 0.47 19.21 7.67
CA ILE A 134 0.96 18.19 6.75
C ILE A 134 1.12 18.76 5.34
N THR A 135 2.20 18.34 4.67
CA THR A 135 2.43 18.70 3.27
C THR A 135 1.51 17.89 2.37
N GLN A 136 0.66 18.58 1.61
CA GLN A 136 -0.36 17.99 0.73
C GLN A 136 -0.08 18.20 -0.77
N LYS A 137 0.90 19.07 -1.10
CA LYS A 137 1.31 19.39 -2.48
C LYS A 137 2.83 19.21 -2.60
N ILE A 138 3.32 18.98 -3.81
CA ILE A 138 4.77 19.04 -4.05
C ILE A 138 5.20 20.50 -3.99
N HIS A 139 6.12 20.83 -3.08
CA HIS A 139 6.72 22.16 -3.03
C HIS A 139 8.08 22.15 -3.71
N VAL A 140 8.27 23.09 -4.64
CA VAL A 140 9.55 23.30 -5.30
C VAL A 140 10.26 24.44 -4.60
N CYS A 141 11.53 24.25 -4.27
CA CYS A 141 12.35 25.32 -3.74
C CYS A 141 13.78 25.28 -4.27
N ASP A 142 14.25 26.43 -4.74
CA ASP A 142 15.65 26.63 -5.09
C ASP A 142 16.42 27.12 -3.86
N THR A 143 17.54 26.47 -3.55
CA THR A 143 18.45 26.87 -2.46
C THR A 143 19.90 26.58 -2.84
N MET A 144 20.84 27.09 -2.06
CA MET A 144 22.27 26.83 -2.25
C MET A 144 22.68 25.66 -1.35
N LEU A 145 23.08 24.53 -1.96
CA LEU A 145 23.60 23.37 -1.24
C LEU A 145 25.00 23.64 -0.66
N ALA A 146 25.80 24.43 -1.40
CA ALA A 146 27.10 24.95 -1.03
C ALA A 146 27.25 26.37 -1.62
N PRO A 147 28.26 27.18 -1.24
CA PRO A 147 28.37 28.58 -1.66
C PRO A 147 28.19 28.84 -3.16
N ASP A 148 28.60 27.89 -4.01
CA ASP A 148 28.53 27.98 -5.47
C ASP A 148 27.72 26.83 -6.12
N VAL A 149 26.91 26.10 -5.35
CA VAL A 149 26.13 24.96 -5.84
C VAL A 149 24.63 25.21 -5.62
N PRO A 150 23.94 25.82 -6.59
CA PRO A 150 22.48 25.92 -6.56
C PRO A 150 21.87 24.53 -6.72
N ALA A 151 20.78 24.24 -6.02
CA ALA A 151 20.02 23.01 -6.11
C ALA A 151 18.52 23.29 -6.00
N THR A 152 17.72 22.50 -6.70
CA THR A 152 16.26 22.57 -6.65
C THR A 152 15.74 21.39 -5.85
N PHE A 153 15.03 21.66 -4.77
CA PHE A 153 14.43 20.63 -3.92
C PHE A 153 12.94 20.45 -4.21
N LEU A 154 12.50 19.20 -4.22
CA LEU A 154 11.10 18.79 -4.32
C LEU A 154 10.67 18.19 -2.98
N ASP A 155 9.92 18.95 -2.19
CA ASP A 155 9.32 18.45 -0.95
C ASP A 155 8.06 17.63 -1.28
N THR A 156 8.05 16.35 -0.91
CA THR A 156 6.97 15.43 -1.27
C THR A 156 6.07 15.08 -0.08
N PRO A 157 4.75 14.95 -0.32
CA PRO A 157 3.80 14.56 0.72
C PRO A 157 4.01 13.12 1.20
N GLY A 158 3.94 12.92 2.53
CA GLY A 158 4.19 11.61 3.18
C GLY A 158 2.97 10.68 3.26
N HIS A 159 1.74 11.15 3.01
CA HIS A 159 0.53 10.34 3.19
C HIS A 159 0.39 9.25 2.10
N PHE A 160 -0.22 8.11 2.44
CA PHE A 160 -0.43 6.97 1.53
C PHE A 160 -1.19 7.36 0.25
N HIS A 161 -2.14 8.27 0.33
CA HIS A 161 -2.90 8.75 -0.84
C HIS A 161 -2.09 9.51 -1.89
N PHE A 162 -0.83 9.87 -1.62
CA PHE A 162 0.02 10.64 -2.53
C PHE A 162 1.18 9.86 -3.15
N THR A 163 1.12 8.52 -3.18
CA THR A 163 2.15 7.67 -3.81
C THR A 163 2.49 8.11 -5.24
N ARG A 164 1.48 8.51 -6.03
CA ARG A 164 1.70 9.01 -7.40
C ARG A 164 2.53 10.31 -7.44
N MET A 165 2.40 11.18 -6.46
CA MET A 165 3.20 12.41 -6.37
C MET A 165 4.65 12.10 -5.99
N ARG A 166 4.87 11.14 -5.08
CA ARG A 166 6.19 10.63 -4.73
C ARG A 166 6.91 10.03 -5.95
N ASN A 167 6.22 9.18 -6.71
CA ASN A 167 6.81 8.57 -7.91
C ASN A 167 7.17 9.61 -8.96
N ASN A 168 6.30 10.59 -9.21
CA ASN A 168 6.59 11.67 -10.16
C ASN A 168 7.75 12.55 -9.71
N ALA A 169 7.90 12.78 -8.41
CA ALA A 169 9.02 13.56 -7.89
C ALA A 169 10.35 12.80 -7.97
N ALA A 170 10.34 11.49 -7.71
CA ALA A 170 11.51 10.63 -7.85
C ALA A 170 11.96 10.48 -9.32
N ASP A 171 11.00 10.37 -10.25
CA ASP A 171 11.25 10.24 -11.70
C ASP A 171 11.96 11.48 -12.30
N VAL A 172 11.71 12.66 -11.72
CA VAL A 172 12.30 13.93 -12.16
C VAL A 172 13.59 14.27 -11.39
N ALA A 173 13.86 13.60 -10.27
CA ALA A 173 14.98 13.93 -9.40
C ALA A 173 16.29 13.27 -9.86
N ASP A 174 17.39 14.01 -9.71
CA ASP A 174 18.74 13.48 -9.92
C ASP A 174 19.22 12.69 -8.69
N VAL A 175 18.73 13.07 -7.50
CA VAL A 175 19.05 12.44 -6.21
C VAL A 175 17.81 12.44 -5.31
N VAL A 176 17.61 11.37 -4.55
CA VAL A 176 16.58 11.29 -3.51
C VAL A 176 17.20 11.40 -2.13
N VAL A 177 16.61 12.21 -1.26
CA VAL A 177 16.90 12.25 0.18
C VAL A 177 15.77 11.55 0.93
N LEU A 178 16.04 10.38 1.48
CA LEU A 178 15.08 9.62 2.27
C LEU A 178 15.22 9.96 3.75
N VAL A 179 14.20 10.58 4.34
CA VAL A 179 14.19 10.98 5.75
C VAL A 179 13.49 9.94 6.62
N VAL A 180 14.22 9.41 7.60
CA VAL A 180 13.73 8.39 8.55
C VAL A 180 13.89 8.91 9.98
N ALA A 181 12.82 8.92 10.75
CA ALA A 181 12.89 9.28 12.16
C ALA A 181 13.54 8.16 12.98
N ALA A 182 14.48 8.49 13.85
CA ALA A 182 15.25 7.52 14.64
C ALA A 182 14.42 6.85 15.73
N ASP A 183 13.42 7.53 16.27
CA ASP A 183 12.49 7.05 17.28
C ASP A 183 11.42 6.10 16.71
N GLU A 184 11.06 6.27 15.44
CA GLU A 184 10.02 5.45 14.78
C GLU A 184 10.55 4.38 13.84
N GLY A 185 11.74 4.59 13.25
CA GLY A 185 12.34 3.68 12.28
C GLY A 185 11.61 3.63 10.93
N CYS A 186 11.80 2.55 10.18
CA CYS A 186 11.14 2.36 8.89
C CYS A 186 9.64 2.04 9.08
N ARG A 187 8.80 2.72 8.30
CA ARG A 187 7.34 2.54 8.25
C ARG A 187 6.90 2.17 6.83
N LEU A 188 5.63 1.80 6.65
CA LEU A 188 5.06 1.40 5.35
C LEU A 188 5.39 2.39 4.21
N GLN A 189 5.27 3.70 4.45
CA GLN A 189 5.58 4.74 3.45
C GLN A 189 7.08 4.88 3.19
N THR A 190 7.93 4.44 4.12
CA THR A 190 9.39 4.34 3.92
C THR A 190 9.67 3.19 2.97
N ASP A 191 9.06 2.02 3.19
CA ASP A 191 9.20 0.86 2.31
C ASP A 191 8.69 1.15 0.89
N GLU A 192 7.56 1.86 0.77
CA GLU A 192 7.07 2.35 -0.54
C GLU A 192 8.05 3.29 -1.23
N SER A 193 8.67 4.20 -0.47
CA SER A 193 9.63 5.15 -1.02
C SER A 193 10.90 4.41 -1.47
N ILE A 194 11.37 3.42 -0.71
CA ILE A 194 12.49 2.55 -1.09
C ILE A 194 12.15 1.79 -2.37
N GLY A 195 10.99 1.15 -2.45
CA GLY A 195 10.58 0.42 -3.66
C GLY A 195 10.49 1.33 -4.90
N CYS A 196 10.03 2.58 -4.73
CA CYS A 196 10.03 3.57 -5.81
C CYS A 196 11.46 3.93 -6.27
N ILE A 197 12.34 4.22 -5.32
CA ILE A 197 13.74 4.58 -5.56
C ILE A 197 14.45 3.45 -6.30
N GLU A 198 14.31 2.21 -5.82
CA GLU A 198 14.92 1.02 -6.43
C GLU A 198 14.40 0.78 -7.85
N SER A 199 13.10 1.00 -8.09
CA SER A 199 12.52 0.81 -9.42
C SER A 199 12.99 1.83 -10.46
N LEU A 200 13.38 3.02 -10.02
CA LEU A 200 13.85 4.11 -10.86
C LEU A 200 15.38 4.22 -10.92
N ASP A 201 16.10 3.41 -10.14
CA ASP A 201 17.57 3.41 -10.02
C ASP A 201 18.16 4.80 -9.70
N VAL A 202 17.48 5.56 -8.84
CA VAL A 202 17.88 6.93 -8.49
C VAL A 202 18.86 6.93 -7.30
N PRO A 203 20.02 7.61 -7.42
CA PRO A 203 20.97 7.76 -6.32
C PRO A 203 20.30 8.31 -5.06
N THR A 204 20.54 7.69 -3.91
CA THR A 204 19.82 8.02 -2.68
C THR A 204 20.74 8.29 -1.49
N VAL A 205 20.40 9.32 -0.73
CA VAL A 205 21.00 9.68 0.56
C VAL A 205 19.97 9.45 1.65
N VAL A 206 20.31 8.69 2.68
CA VAL A 206 19.41 8.44 3.82
C VAL A 206 19.76 9.41 4.95
N CYS A 207 18.79 10.20 5.37
CA CYS A 207 18.89 11.14 6.50
C CYS A 207 18.13 10.58 7.70
N VAL A 208 18.84 10.27 8.77
CA VAL A 208 18.24 9.85 10.04
C VAL A 208 17.97 11.10 10.89
N ASN A 209 16.70 11.37 11.17
CA ASN A 209 16.22 12.57 11.88
C ASN A 209 15.69 12.21 13.28
N LYS A 210 15.36 13.22 14.11
CA LYS A 210 14.81 13.04 15.49
C LYS A 210 15.66 12.17 16.41
N VAL A 211 16.98 12.17 16.21
CA VAL A 211 17.92 11.36 16.99
C VAL A 211 17.91 11.75 18.48
N ASP A 212 17.56 13.00 18.77
CA ASP A 212 17.37 13.56 20.10
C ASP A 212 16.16 12.98 20.86
N LEU A 213 15.14 12.46 20.16
CA LEU A 213 13.96 11.85 20.77
C LEU A 213 14.17 10.37 21.15
N VAL A 214 15.32 9.79 20.80
CA VAL A 214 15.67 8.43 21.21
C VAL A 214 16.06 8.44 22.69
N GLN A 215 15.06 8.32 23.58
CA GLN A 215 15.25 8.36 25.04
C GLN A 215 16.04 7.16 25.58
N HIS A 216 15.95 6.01 24.90
CA HIS A 216 16.64 4.76 25.23
C HIS A 216 17.12 4.10 23.94
N GLY A 217 18.42 3.91 23.78
CA GLY A 217 18.96 3.30 22.57
C GLY A 217 20.40 2.83 22.68
N ALA A 218 20.92 2.79 23.90
CA ALA A 218 22.23 2.24 24.18
C ALA A 218 22.07 0.79 24.64
N LEU A 219 22.41 -0.17 23.79
CA LEU A 219 22.48 -1.58 24.18
C LEU A 219 23.80 -1.80 24.92
N ARG A 220 23.73 -2.29 26.16
CA ARG A 220 24.91 -2.52 27.00
C ARG A 220 25.13 -4.00 27.25
N VAL A 221 26.38 -4.35 27.52
CA VAL A 221 26.71 -5.68 28.04
C VAL A 221 26.02 -5.88 29.39
N GLY A 222 25.27 -6.98 29.52
CA GLY A 222 24.47 -7.32 30.70
C GLY A 222 22.98 -6.99 30.56
N ASP A 223 22.57 -6.24 29.55
CA ASP A 223 21.16 -5.90 29.36
C ASP A 223 20.33 -7.14 29.00
N HIS A 224 19.11 -7.18 29.53
CA HIS A 224 18.09 -8.13 29.09
C HIS A 224 17.37 -7.55 27.86
N PHE A 225 17.11 -8.38 26.86
CA PHE A 225 16.37 -7.97 25.68
C PHE A 225 15.38 -9.03 25.23
N ILE A 226 14.37 -8.58 24.49
CA ILE A 226 13.43 -9.41 23.74
C ILE A 226 13.54 -9.11 22.26
N CYS A 227 13.52 -10.16 21.44
CA CYS A 227 13.31 -10.11 20.01
C CYS A 227 12.37 -11.26 19.67
N GLY A 228 11.11 -11.00 19.31
CA GLY A 228 10.12 -12.07 19.11
C GLY A 228 9.90 -12.91 20.37
N MET A 229 10.02 -14.22 20.22
CA MET A 229 9.94 -15.19 21.32
C MET A 229 11.30 -15.43 22.01
N LEU A 230 12.34 -14.69 21.62
CA LEU A 230 13.67 -14.84 22.14
C LEU A 230 13.94 -13.83 23.26
N HIS A 231 14.21 -14.33 24.47
CA HIS A 231 14.75 -13.56 25.59
C HIS A 231 16.22 -13.89 25.77
N GLY A 232 17.05 -12.86 25.74
CA GLY A 232 18.49 -12.98 25.89
C GLY A 232 19.06 -11.98 26.88
N VAL A 233 20.26 -12.29 27.35
CA VAL A 233 21.12 -11.34 28.07
C VAL A 233 22.36 -11.10 27.24
N VAL A 234 22.66 -9.83 26.95
CA VAL A 234 23.85 -9.44 26.21
C VAL A 234 25.09 -9.87 26.99
N LYS A 235 25.95 -10.67 26.36
CA LYS A 235 27.23 -11.12 26.93
C LYS A 235 28.41 -10.33 26.39
N ASN A 236 28.37 -10.01 25.11
CA ASN A 236 29.40 -9.23 24.46
C ASN A 236 28.81 -8.54 23.21
N LEU A 237 29.34 -7.38 22.86
CA LEU A 237 28.99 -6.64 21.65
C LEU A 237 30.26 -6.47 20.83
N LYS A 238 30.26 -6.95 19.58
CA LYS A 238 31.42 -6.89 18.69
C LYS A 238 31.13 -5.99 17.51
N ARG A 239 32.05 -5.09 17.18
CA ARG A 239 31.98 -4.31 15.93
C ARG A 239 32.43 -5.18 14.75
N ALA A 240 32.11 -4.74 13.53
CA ALA A 240 32.49 -5.42 12.29
C ALA A 240 34.02 -5.59 12.10
N ASN A 241 34.83 -4.74 12.75
CA ASN A 241 36.29 -4.84 12.76
C ASN A 241 36.84 -5.84 13.79
N GLY A 242 35.96 -6.49 14.58
CA GLY A 242 36.31 -7.49 15.59
C GLY A 242 36.50 -6.94 17.01
N ASP A 243 36.41 -5.62 17.21
CA ASP A 243 36.60 -5.01 18.53
C ASP A 243 35.39 -5.21 19.44
N ASP A 244 35.65 -5.59 20.70
CA ASP A 244 34.63 -5.65 21.75
C ASP A 244 34.28 -4.24 22.24
N VAL A 245 32.99 -3.94 22.37
CA VAL A 245 32.48 -2.68 22.92
C VAL A 245 31.56 -2.91 24.11
N ALA A 246 31.66 -2.03 25.11
CA ALA A 246 30.81 -2.11 26.30
C ALA A 246 29.38 -1.62 26.05
N VAL A 247 29.21 -0.69 25.09
CA VAL A 247 27.94 -0.02 24.79
C VAL A 247 27.82 0.21 23.28
N ALA A 248 26.68 -0.16 22.71
CA ALA A 248 26.29 0.16 21.34
C ALA A 248 25.21 1.24 21.34
N TRP A 249 25.50 2.38 20.74
CA TRP A 249 24.59 3.52 20.63
C TRP A 249 23.71 3.41 19.39
N PRO A 250 22.62 4.18 19.27
CA PRO A 250 21.82 4.23 18.05
C PRO A 250 22.71 4.50 16.82
N GLY A 251 22.55 3.68 15.77
CA GLY A 251 23.38 3.75 14.56
C GLY A 251 24.69 2.95 14.59
N HIS A 252 25.10 2.40 15.74
CA HIS A 252 26.20 1.43 15.76
C HIS A 252 25.74 0.06 15.24
N VAL A 253 26.43 -0.46 14.23
CA VAL A 253 26.29 -1.86 13.80
C VAL A 253 27.19 -2.73 14.68
N VAL A 254 26.60 -3.63 15.45
CA VAL A 254 27.31 -4.57 16.33
C VAL A 254 26.71 -5.97 16.25
N ASP A 255 27.57 -6.98 16.32
CA ASP A 255 27.21 -8.37 16.57
C ASP A 255 26.92 -8.56 18.06
N VAL A 256 25.69 -8.95 18.36
CA VAL A 256 25.24 -9.20 19.74
C VAL A 256 25.50 -10.66 20.09
N CYS A 257 26.55 -10.92 20.86
CA CYS A 257 26.73 -12.22 21.51
C CYS A 257 25.89 -12.26 22.78
N PHE A 258 24.95 -13.20 22.90
CA PHE A 258 24.04 -13.25 24.05
C PHE A 258 23.92 -14.65 24.65
N LYS A 259 23.55 -14.69 25.94
CA LYS A 259 23.08 -15.91 26.60
C LYS A 259 21.56 -15.94 26.46
N ARG A 260 21.03 -16.92 25.73
CA ARG A 260 19.60 -17.17 25.64
C ARG A 260 19.05 -17.66 26.99
N LEU A 261 17.90 -17.10 27.39
CA LEU A 261 17.15 -17.50 28.58
C LEU A 261 15.78 -18.10 28.23
N SER A 262 15.20 -17.75 27.07
CA SER A 262 13.97 -18.39 26.60
C SER A 262 14.19 -19.81 26.04
N LYS A 263 13.10 -20.57 25.92
CA LYS A 263 13.09 -21.91 25.30
C LYS A 263 13.21 -21.84 23.77
N HIS A 264 12.67 -20.80 23.16
CA HIS A 264 12.64 -20.60 21.71
C HIS A 264 14.04 -20.32 21.15
N LYS A 265 14.46 -21.06 20.14
CA LYS A 265 15.80 -20.92 19.56
C LYS A 265 15.93 -19.69 18.66
N ASP A 266 14.83 -19.30 18.03
CA ASP A 266 14.74 -18.24 17.03
C ASP A 266 13.66 -17.23 17.41
N ALA A 267 13.74 -16.03 16.81
CA ALA A 267 12.76 -14.98 16.91
C ALA A 267 11.89 -14.98 15.65
N PRO A 268 10.80 -15.76 15.60
CA PRO A 268 9.92 -15.76 14.43
C PRO A 268 9.22 -14.41 14.30
N LEU A 269 9.28 -13.81 13.11
CA LEU A 269 8.42 -12.71 12.65
C LEU A 269 8.59 -11.34 13.35
N GLU A 270 9.61 -11.13 14.18
CA GLU A 270 9.89 -9.84 14.81
C GLU A 270 11.40 -9.51 14.70
N PHE A 271 11.71 -8.42 13.98
CA PHE A 271 13.09 -7.96 13.74
C PHE A 271 13.53 -6.84 14.70
N SER A 272 12.64 -6.37 15.57
CA SER A 272 12.94 -5.34 16.55
C SER A 272 13.48 -5.93 17.85
N LEU A 273 14.63 -5.42 18.29
CA LEU A 273 15.22 -5.75 19.58
C LEU A 273 14.81 -4.72 20.62
N HIS A 274 14.17 -5.16 21.69
CA HIS A 274 13.70 -4.32 22.79
C HIS A 274 14.52 -4.61 24.05
N VAL A 275 15.21 -3.60 24.57
CA VAL A 275 15.87 -3.69 25.88
C VAL A 275 14.82 -3.54 26.97
N VAL A 276 14.76 -4.51 27.89
CA VAL A 276 13.73 -4.61 28.92
C VAL A 276 14.34 -5.07 30.24
N THR A 277 13.62 -4.93 31.34
CA THR A 277 14.02 -5.57 32.61
C THR A 277 13.76 -7.08 32.55
N LYS A 278 14.44 -7.86 33.40
CA LYS A 278 14.26 -9.31 33.49
C LYS A 278 12.79 -9.71 33.71
N ASP A 279 12.16 -9.11 34.72
CA ASP A 279 10.78 -9.45 35.11
C ASP A 279 9.78 -9.09 34.01
N ARG A 280 10.02 -7.96 33.31
CA ARG A 280 9.20 -7.56 32.17
C ARG A 280 9.37 -8.52 31.00
N ALA A 281 10.59 -9.02 30.78
CA ALA A 281 10.85 -9.96 29.71
C ALA A 281 10.09 -11.28 29.90
N GLU A 282 10.11 -11.82 31.12
CA GLU A 282 9.38 -13.04 31.49
C GLU A 282 7.86 -12.84 31.32
N ALA A 283 7.33 -11.69 31.76
CA ALA A 283 5.91 -11.36 31.61
C ALA A 283 5.48 -11.27 30.13
N VAL A 284 6.27 -10.60 29.28
CA VAL A 284 5.97 -10.42 27.86
C VAL A 284 6.04 -11.76 27.11
N LEU A 285 7.03 -12.59 27.40
CA LEU A 285 7.11 -13.93 26.80
C LEU A 285 5.92 -14.80 27.21
N HIS A 286 5.57 -14.82 28.50
CA HIS A 286 4.42 -15.58 28.98
C HIS A 286 3.13 -15.14 28.30
N GLN A 287 2.92 -13.83 28.13
CA GLN A 287 1.76 -13.29 27.41
C GLN A 287 1.75 -13.73 25.94
N ARG A 288 2.89 -13.70 25.25
CA ARG A 288 3.00 -14.12 23.85
C ARG A 288 2.81 -15.64 23.68
N GLU A 289 3.33 -16.44 24.60
CA GLU A 289 3.11 -17.90 24.64
C GLU A 289 1.61 -18.21 24.79
N LEU A 290 0.93 -17.58 25.75
CA LEU A 290 -0.52 -17.74 25.94
C LEU A 290 -1.33 -17.33 24.70
N ALA A 291 -0.92 -16.26 24.02
CA ALA A 291 -1.57 -15.83 22.78
C ALA A 291 -1.40 -16.86 21.64
N MET A 292 -0.21 -17.46 21.51
CA MET A 292 0.03 -18.53 20.55
C MET A 292 -0.77 -19.79 20.87
N ASP A 293 -0.79 -20.20 22.14
CA ASP A 293 -1.56 -21.36 22.60
C ASP A 293 -3.07 -21.16 22.39
N PHE A 294 -3.56 -19.94 22.67
CA PHE A 294 -4.95 -19.57 22.41
C PHE A 294 -5.27 -19.62 20.92
N GLN A 295 -4.41 -19.06 20.08
CA GLN A 295 -4.60 -19.07 18.62
C GLN A 295 -4.58 -20.49 18.05
N ALA A 296 -3.66 -21.34 18.52
CA ALA A 296 -3.62 -22.76 18.14
C ALA A 296 -4.88 -23.52 18.63
N ALA A 297 -5.38 -23.22 19.82
CA ALA A 297 -6.62 -23.81 20.33
C ALA A 297 -7.84 -23.38 19.51
N VAL A 298 -7.90 -22.12 19.07
CA VAL A 298 -8.95 -21.61 18.19
C VAL A 298 -8.90 -22.28 16.81
N GLU A 299 -7.72 -22.46 16.22
CA GLU A 299 -7.58 -23.18 14.94
C GLU A 299 -8.00 -24.65 15.06
N VAL A 300 -7.68 -25.33 16.17
CA VAL A 300 -8.12 -26.71 16.43
C VAL A 300 -9.63 -26.79 16.70
N ALA A 301 -10.23 -25.78 17.33
CA ALA A 301 -11.67 -25.71 17.52
C ALA A 301 -12.41 -25.51 16.18
N ASP A 302 -11.90 -24.64 15.30
CA ASP A 302 -12.47 -24.37 13.97
C ASP A 302 -12.38 -25.59 13.03
N ASP A 303 -11.37 -26.45 13.21
CA ASP A 303 -11.27 -27.74 12.49
C ASP A 303 -12.19 -28.83 13.06
N ASN A 304 -12.46 -28.82 14.37
CA ASN A 304 -13.40 -29.76 15.01
C ASN A 304 -14.88 -29.35 14.86
N GLU A 305 -15.18 -28.06 14.70
CA GLU A 305 -16.54 -27.52 14.48
C GLU A 305 -17.09 -27.72 13.06
N LYS A 306 -16.35 -28.42 12.18
CA LYS A 306 -16.90 -28.87 10.86
C LYS A 306 -17.98 -29.95 10.99
N ASP A 307 -18.16 -30.53 12.17
CA ASP A 307 -19.31 -31.35 12.51
C ASP A 307 -19.91 -30.82 13.82
N GLU A 308 -21.21 -30.52 13.79
CA GLU A 308 -22.06 -30.03 14.89
C GLU A 308 -22.07 -28.51 15.15
N MET A 309 -23.10 -27.84 14.61
CA MET A 309 -23.61 -26.60 15.19
C MET A 309 -24.25 -26.90 16.56
N PRO A 310 -23.88 -26.21 17.65
CA PRO A 310 -24.77 -26.07 18.77
C PRO A 310 -25.59 -24.79 18.61
N ALA A 311 -26.90 -24.97 18.71
CA ALA A 311 -27.85 -23.92 18.95
C ALA A 311 -27.73 -23.38 20.40
N LYS A 312 -28.02 -22.08 20.54
CA LYS A 312 -28.37 -21.31 21.75
C LYS A 312 -27.24 -20.84 22.67
N GLY A 313 -27.19 -19.51 22.82
CA GLY A 313 -26.97 -18.88 24.12
C GLY A 313 -25.89 -17.79 24.19
N PHE A 314 -25.87 -16.83 23.27
CA PHE A 314 -25.12 -15.58 23.48
C PHE A 314 -26.04 -14.37 23.31
N CYS A 315 -26.01 -13.48 24.29
CA CYS A 315 -26.73 -12.21 24.30
C CYS A 315 -25.75 -11.14 23.83
N GLY A 316 -25.85 -10.74 22.56
CA GLY A 316 -25.04 -9.69 21.97
C GLY A 316 -25.21 -9.65 20.46
N THR A 317 -25.03 -8.48 19.84
CA THR A 317 -25.21 -8.31 18.39
C THR A 317 -24.00 -8.90 17.67
N PRO A 318 -24.16 -9.94 16.81
CA PRO A 318 -23.06 -10.53 16.09
C PRO A 318 -22.60 -9.62 14.95
N ILE A 319 -21.31 -9.27 14.92
CA ILE A 319 -20.70 -8.42 13.90
C ILE A 319 -19.51 -9.10 13.21
N VAL A 320 -19.18 -8.65 12.00
CA VAL A 320 -17.99 -9.07 11.25
C VAL A 320 -17.04 -7.90 11.08
N ILE A 321 -15.76 -8.07 11.38
CA ILE A 321 -14.74 -7.01 11.21
C ILE A 321 -13.73 -7.39 10.12
N LYS A 322 -13.52 -6.49 9.16
CA LYS A 322 -12.50 -6.63 8.10
C LYS A 322 -11.55 -5.44 8.08
N THR A 323 -10.25 -5.73 8.10
CA THR A 323 -9.20 -4.70 8.04
C THR A 323 -8.15 -5.02 6.99
N ASP A 324 -7.40 -4.02 6.58
CA ASP A 324 -6.26 -4.16 5.66
C ASP A 324 -5.02 -4.81 6.31
N THR A 325 -4.76 -4.47 7.58
CA THR A 325 -3.60 -4.94 8.35
C THR A 325 -4.02 -5.56 9.68
N ALA A 326 -3.16 -6.46 10.19
CA ALA A 326 -3.37 -7.13 11.48
C ALA A 326 -3.31 -6.16 12.66
N GLY A 327 -2.46 -5.12 12.60
CA GLY A 327 -2.35 -4.12 13.67
C GLY A 327 -3.64 -3.30 13.83
N SER A 328 -4.28 -2.90 12.73
CA SER A 328 -5.57 -2.21 12.80
C SER A 328 -6.68 -3.12 13.32
N LEU A 329 -6.63 -4.42 13.00
CA LEU A 329 -7.59 -5.41 13.49
C LEU A 329 -7.53 -5.51 15.02
N THR A 330 -6.33 -5.64 15.58
CA THR A 330 -6.12 -5.77 17.03
C THR A 330 -6.55 -4.51 17.76
N SER A 331 -6.21 -3.32 17.25
CA SER A 331 -6.59 -2.07 17.91
C SER A 331 -8.11 -1.84 17.94
N ILE A 332 -8.82 -2.23 16.88
CA ILE A 332 -10.28 -2.14 16.82
C ILE A 332 -10.89 -3.13 17.83
N LEU A 333 -10.41 -4.38 17.85
CA LEU A 333 -10.89 -5.36 18.81
C LEU A 333 -10.69 -4.95 20.26
N ASP A 334 -9.46 -4.58 20.64
CA ASP A 334 -9.13 -4.21 22.01
C ASP A 334 -10.06 -3.09 22.51
N THR A 335 -10.45 -2.18 21.61
CA THR A 335 -11.38 -1.10 21.92
C THR A 335 -12.82 -1.59 22.04
N VAL A 336 -13.30 -2.42 21.10
CA VAL A 336 -14.66 -2.99 21.13
C VAL A 336 -14.86 -3.84 22.39
N ASP A 337 -13.91 -4.74 22.70
CA ASP A 337 -13.99 -5.61 23.87
C ASP A 337 -13.91 -4.84 25.20
N ALA A 338 -13.12 -3.75 25.25
CA ALA A 338 -12.99 -2.94 26.46
C ALA A 338 -14.15 -1.97 26.70
N SER A 339 -14.79 -1.47 25.63
CA SER A 339 -15.75 -0.36 25.72
C SER A 339 -17.19 -0.71 25.31
N MET A 340 -17.43 -1.86 24.67
CA MET A 340 -18.73 -2.22 24.09
C MET A 340 -19.13 -3.67 24.47
N PRO A 341 -19.50 -3.93 25.73
CA PRO A 341 -19.75 -5.29 26.25
C PRO A 341 -20.98 -6.00 25.66
N GLY A 342 -21.80 -5.34 24.83
CA GLY A 342 -22.96 -5.91 24.13
C GLY A 342 -22.69 -6.40 22.70
N ILE A 343 -21.47 -6.22 22.19
CA ILE A 343 -21.10 -6.59 20.82
C ILE A 343 -20.32 -7.89 20.82
N HIS A 344 -20.66 -8.80 19.91
CA HIS A 344 -19.92 -10.05 19.71
C HIS A 344 -19.32 -10.12 18.30
N THR A 345 -18.00 -10.25 18.21
CA THR A 345 -17.31 -10.45 16.93
C THR A 345 -17.47 -11.88 16.42
N ALA A 346 -18.47 -12.10 15.56
CA ALA A 346 -18.77 -13.41 14.97
C ALA A 346 -17.75 -13.88 13.92
N HIS A 347 -17.09 -12.94 13.23
CA HIS A 347 -15.98 -13.26 12.33
C HIS A 347 -15.04 -12.08 12.16
N MET A 348 -13.76 -12.38 12.02
CA MET A 348 -12.73 -11.41 11.72
C MET A 348 -11.90 -11.86 10.55
N GLY A 349 -11.46 -10.93 9.71
CA GLY A 349 -10.54 -11.28 8.65
C GLY A 349 -9.72 -10.13 8.12
N LEU A 350 -8.57 -10.49 7.57
CA LEU A 350 -7.68 -9.57 6.88
C LEU A 350 -8.05 -9.53 5.40
N GLY A 351 -8.00 -8.34 4.82
CA GLY A 351 -8.33 -8.08 3.43
C GLY A 351 -9.79 -7.68 3.18
N HIS A 352 -10.11 -7.52 1.90
CA HIS A 352 -11.41 -7.03 1.43
C HIS A 352 -12.58 -7.96 1.78
N VAL A 353 -13.80 -7.39 1.82
CA VAL A 353 -15.03 -8.15 2.12
C VAL A 353 -15.29 -9.16 1.01
N THR A 354 -15.52 -10.42 1.40
CA THR A 354 -15.79 -11.55 0.52
C THR A 354 -17.26 -11.98 0.56
N THR A 355 -17.69 -12.82 -0.39
CA THR A 355 -19.06 -13.35 -0.40
C THR A 355 -19.38 -14.19 0.84
N LYS A 356 -18.39 -14.92 1.37
CA LYS A 356 -18.54 -15.73 2.59
C LYS A 356 -18.85 -14.86 3.81
N ASP A 357 -18.31 -13.65 3.85
CA ASP A 357 -18.55 -12.73 4.96
C ASP A 357 -20.00 -12.23 4.95
N VAL A 358 -20.54 -11.97 3.75
CA VAL A 358 -21.94 -11.56 3.56
C VAL A 358 -22.90 -12.71 3.87
N GLU A 359 -22.57 -13.94 3.48
CA GLU A 359 -23.39 -15.13 3.74
C GLU A 359 -23.58 -15.45 5.23
N ARG A 360 -22.76 -14.88 6.13
CA ARG A 360 -22.91 -15.01 7.59
C ARG A 360 -24.10 -14.22 8.16
N GLY A 361 -24.71 -13.33 7.37
CA GLY A 361 -25.94 -12.61 7.77
C GLY A 361 -25.77 -11.58 8.91
N CYS A 362 -24.53 -11.22 9.26
CA CYS A 362 -24.21 -10.28 10.34
C CYS A 362 -23.80 -8.91 9.77
N THR A 363 -23.93 -7.83 10.55
CA THR A 363 -23.45 -6.50 10.13
C THR A 363 -21.93 -6.51 9.96
N ILE A 364 -21.45 -6.02 8.80
CA ILE A 364 -20.02 -6.03 8.45
C ILE A 364 -19.43 -4.63 8.61
N PHE A 365 -18.37 -4.52 9.39
CA PHE A 365 -17.57 -3.31 9.60
C PHE A 365 -16.20 -3.45 8.93
N GLY A 366 -15.84 -2.46 8.12
CA GLY A 366 -14.62 -2.45 7.34
C GLY A 366 -13.72 -1.24 7.62
N PHE A 367 -12.45 -1.48 7.97
CA PHE A 367 -11.41 -0.45 8.07
C PHE A 367 -10.44 -0.55 6.89
N ASN A 368 -10.35 0.51 6.08
CA ASN A 368 -9.48 0.59 4.88
C ASN A 368 -9.65 -0.59 3.88
N VAL A 369 -10.85 -1.19 3.83
CA VAL A 369 -11.20 -2.31 2.95
C VAL A 369 -12.20 -1.91 1.87
N ARG A 370 -12.24 -2.68 0.78
CA ARG A 370 -13.17 -2.48 -0.33
C ARG A 370 -14.23 -3.58 -0.32
N VAL A 371 -15.40 -3.26 -0.88
CA VAL A 371 -16.49 -4.23 -1.15
C VAL A 371 -16.73 -4.26 -2.64
N GLY A 372 -16.62 -5.44 -3.24
CA GLY A 372 -16.86 -5.64 -4.66
C GLY A 372 -18.33 -5.51 -5.05
N ALA A 373 -18.60 -5.41 -6.35
CA ALA A 373 -19.95 -5.23 -6.87
C ALA A 373 -20.86 -6.47 -6.66
N ARG A 374 -20.27 -7.67 -6.59
CA ARG A 374 -20.99 -8.93 -6.36
C ARG A 374 -21.44 -9.04 -4.92
N GLU A 375 -20.54 -8.72 -3.99
CA GLU A 375 -20.76 -8.73 -2.54
C GLU A 375 -21.78 -7.66 -2.15
N ARG A 376 -21.69 -6.47 -2.75
CA ARG A 376 -22.68 -5.39 -2.54
C ARG A 376 -24.08 -5.77 -3.03
N LYS A 377 -24.19 -6.56 -4.11
CA LYS A 377 -25.48 -7.06 -4.59
C LYS A 377 -26.03 -8.13 -3.64
N LEU A 378 -25.19 -9.08 -3.24
CA LEU A 378 -25.57 -10.13 -2.29
C LEU A 378 -26.02 -9.56 -0.94
N ALA A 379 -25.33 -8.53 -0.45
CA ALA A 379 -25.68 -7.86 0.80
C ALA A 379 -27.04 -7.14 0.71
N LYS A 380 -27.38 -6.56 -0.44
CA LYS A 380 -28.72 -6.01 -0.68
C LYS A 380 -29.79 -7.09 -0.72
N ASP A 381 -29.51 -8.21 -1.38
CA ASP A 381 -30.44 -9.32 -1.52
C ASP A 381 -30.69 -10.02 -0.17
N GLN A 382 -29.69 -10.04 0.73
CA GLN A 382 -29.75 -10.65 2.06
C GLN A 382 -30.02 -9.67 3.21
N HIS A 383 -30.27 -8.38 2.90
CA HIS A 383 -30.47 -7.32 3.89
C HIS A 383 -29.33 -7.16 4.92
N VAL A 384 -28.09 -7.44 4.51
CA VAL A 384 -26.89 -7.30 5.36
C VAL A 384 -26.36 -5.86 5.28
N LYS A 385 -26.25 -5.19 6.42
CA LYS A 385 -25.66 -3.83 6.53
C LYS A 385 -24.14 -3.94 6.44
N ILE A 386 -23.53 -3.17 5.52
CA ILE A 386 -22.07 -3.07 5.39
C ILE A 386 -21.66 -1.61 5.62
N VAL A 387 -20.83 -1.38 6.62
CA VAL A 387 -20.29 -0.07 6.99
C VAL A 387 -18.78 -0.09 6.78
N ILE A 388 -18.27 0.85 5.99
CA ILE A 388 -16.84 1.00 5.74
C ILE A 388 -16.45 2.42 6.11
N ARG A 389 -15.44 2.56 6.96
CA ARG A 389 -14.91 3.87 7.36
C ARG A 389 -13.40 3.96 7.11
N PRO A 390 -12.91 5.14 6.69
CA PRO A 390 -11.48 5.38 6.46
C PRO A 390 -10.71 5.62 7.76
N THR A 391 -11.38 6.03 8.84
CA THR A 391 -10.76 6.29 10.15
C THR A 391 -11.27 5.31 11.19
N ILE A 392 -10.41 4.95 12.16
CA ILE A 392 -10.76 3.99 13.24
C ILE A 392 -11.84 4.57 14.15
N HIS A 393 -11.78 5.87 14.46
CA HIS A 393 -12.74 6.54 15.34
C HIS A 393 -14.16 6.52 14.77
N GLU A 394 -14.34 6.88 13.49
CA GLU A 394 -15.65 6.81 12.83
C GLU A 394 -16.19 5.37 12.79
N LEU A 395 -15.32 4.38 12.62
CA LEU A 395 -15.74 2.98 12.60
C LEU A 395 -16.22 2.54 13.99
N LEU A 396 -15.51 2.93 15.05
CA LEU A 396 -15.88 2.61 16.42
C LEU A 396 -17.18 3.30 16.84
N GLU A 397 -17.41 4.55 16.42
CA GLU A 397 -18.68 5.23 16.66
C GLU A 397 -19.85 4.48 16.00
N GLU A 398 -19.69 4.03 14.76
CA GLU A 398 -20.71 3.24 14.05
C GLU A 398 -20.95 1.86 14.71
N ILE A 399 -19.90 1.25 15.24
CA ILE A 399 -20.00 0.00 16.00
C ILE A 399 -20.76 0.26 17.32
N ALA A 400 -20.46 1.35 18.02
CA ALA A 400 -21.14 1.75 19.26
C ALA A 400 -22.63 2.02 19.04
N LEU A 401 -23.00 2.71 17.95
CA LEU A 401 -24.41 2.96 17.60
C LEU A 401 -25.20 1.67 17.42
N VAL A 402 -24.59 0.63 16.85
CA VAL A 402 -25.24 -0.68 16.71
C VAL A 402 -25.38 -1.40 18.06
N ALA A 403 -24.48 -1.15 19.01
CA ALA A 403 -24.63 -1.63 20.38
C ALA A 403 -25.85 -0.97 21.06
N ASP A 404 -25.95 0.35 20.94
CA ASP A 404 -27.01 1.14 21.56
C ASP A 404 -28.39 0.82 20.98
N GLU A 405 -28.51 0.62 19.66
CA GLU A 405 -29.75 0.21 18.99
C GLU A 405 -30.29 -1.13 19.52
N HIS A 406 -29.40 -2.04 19.90
CA HIS A 406 -29.79 -3.38 20.37
C HIS A 406 -30.17 -3.42 21.86
N ASP A 407 -29.60 -2.52 22.67
CA ASP A 407 -29.96 -2.33 24.08
C ASP A 407 -31.34 -1.64 24.23
N GLU A 408 -31.75 -0.78 23.28
CA GLU A 408 -33.10 -0.21 23.26
C GLU A 408 -34.18 -1.25 22.93
N GLU A 409 -33.95 -2.14 21.94
CA GLU A 409 -34.88 -3.22 21.59
C GLU A 409 -35.06 -4.25 22.73
N LEU A 410 -34.00 -4.56 23.47
CA LEU A 410 -34.07 -5.47 24.63
C LEU A 410 -34.84 -4.85 25.81
N ASN A 411 -34.79 -3.53 25.98
CA ASN A 411 -35.48 -2.81 27.05
C ASN A 411 -36.99 -2.59 26.77
N GLU A 412 -37.42 -2.61 25.50
CA GLU A 412 -38.85 -2.56 25.15
C GLU A 412 -39.54 -3.93 25.31
N VAL A 413 -38.86 -5.04 25.01
CA VAL A 413 -39.41 -6.41 25.16
C VAL A 413 -39.56 -6.83 26.63
N GLY A 414 -38.84 -6.19 27.55
CA GLY A 414 -38.94 -6.45 28.99
C GLY A 414 -40.10 -5.75 29.72
N LYS A 415 -40.96 -5.01 29.01
CA LYS A 415 -42.06 -4.23 29.61
C LYS A 415 -43.49 -4.74 29.34
N ASP A 416 -43.66 -5.88 28.67
CA ASP A 416 -44.97 -6.52 28.44
C ASP A 416 -45.24 -7.73 29.35
#